data_AF-A0AA97DCE0-F1
#
_entry.id   AF-A0AA97DCE0-F1
#
_cell.length_a   1.000
_cell.length_b   1.000
_cell.length_c   1.000
_cell.angle_alpha   90.00
_cell.angle_beta   90.00
_cell.angle_gamma   90.00
#
_symmetry.space_group_name_H-M   'P 1'
#
loop_
_entity.id
_entity.type
_entity.pdbx_description
1 polymer ?
#
loop_
_entity_poly.entity_id
_entity_poly.type
_entity_poly.pdbx_seq_one_letter_code
_entity_poly.pdbx_strand_id
1 'polypeptide(L)' 'MPAQWTAELLGKMHMHGITAKLLAEQLGYHPKYVSAVMNGHKEPKKAEQRFNAALDELIKEKEDNQ' A
#
# COMPACT_ATOMS: atom_id res chain seq x y z
N MET A 1 -10.59 -15.06 0.20
CA MET A 1 -11.08 -13.67 0.22
C MET A 1 -9.86 -12.78 0.40
N PRO A 2 -9.73 -11.64 -0.32
CA PRO A 2 -8.66 -10.70 -0.03
C PRO A 2 -8.75 -10.25 1.43
N ALA A 3 -7.62 -10.04 2.09
CA ALA A 3 -7.60 -9.68 3.49
C ALA A 3 -8.31 -8.33 3.73
N GLN A 4 -8.98 -8.16 4.87
CA GLN A 4 -9.74 -6.95 5.18
C GLN A 4 -8.87 -5.68 5.07
N TRP A 5 -7.62 -5.76 5.56
CA TRP A 5 -6.67 -4.65 5.58
C TRP A 5 -6.28 -4.17 4.18
N THR A 6 -6.28 -5.05 3.16
CA THR A 6 -5.98 -4.66 1.77
C THR A 6 -7.07 -3.77 1.18
N ALA A 7 -8.33 -3.99 1.54
CA ALA A 7 -9.42 -3.11 1.14
C ALA A 7 -9.34 -1.74 1.84
N GLU A 8 -9.00 -1.72 3.13
CA GLU A 8 -8.77 -0.48 3.88
C GLU A 8 -7.59 0.33 3.33
N LEU A 9 -6.47 -0.36 3.01
CA LEU A 9 -5.29 0.25 2.39
C LEU A 9 -5.65 0.89 1.04
N LEU A 10 -6.40 0.17 0.20
CA LEU A 10 -6.90 0.66 -1.09
C LEU A 10 -7.81 1.89 -0.93
N GLY A 11 -8.67 1.89 0.09
CA GLY A 11 -9.53 3.03 0.40
C GLY A 11 -8.71 4.29 0.72
N LYS A 12 -7.75 4.16 1.63
CA LYS A 12 -6.83 5.27 1.98
C LYS A 12 -6.01 5.74 0.78
N MET A 13 -5.47 4.80 -0.01
CA MET A 13 -4.76 5.12 -1.25
C MET A 13 -5.60 5.99 -2.18
N HIS A 14 -6.86 5.61 -2.40
CA HIS A 14 -7.75 6.35 -3.28
C HIS A 14 -8.04 7.76 -2.74
N MET A 15 -8.23 7.91 -1.42
CA MET A 15 -8.44 9.21 -0.77
C MET A 15 -7.28 10.18 -0.97
N HIS A 16 -6.03 9.70 -0.92
CA HIS A 16 -4.83 10.53 -1.08
C HIS A 16 -4.25 10.53 -2.51
N GLY A 17 -4.91 9.88 -3.47
CA GLY A 17 -4.42 9.74 -4.84
C GLY A 17 -3.07 9.02 -4.92
N ILE A 18 -2.86 8.01 -4.07
CA ILE A 18 -1.67 7.16 -4.05
C ILE A 18 -1.98 5.91 -4.89
N THR A 19 -1.06 5.52 -5.75
CA THR A 19 -1.21 4.34 -6.61
C THR A 19 -0.36 3.19 -6.10
N ALA A 20 -0.73 1.96 -6.46
CA ALA A 20 0.05 0.77 -6.17
C ALA A 20 1.49 0.85 -6.71
N LYS A 21 1.72 1.63 -7.77
CA LYS A 21 3.06 1.89 -8.31
C LYS A 21 3.90 2.74 -7.35
N LEU A 22 3.35 3.85 -6.85
CA LEU A 22 4.02 4.70 -5.85
C LEU A 22 4.34 3.92 -4.58
N LEU A 23 3.39 3.11 -4.09
CA LEU A 23 3.64 2.27 -2.93
C LEU A 23 4.72 1.21 -3.20
N ALA A 24 4.73 0.62 -4.38
CA ALA A 24 5.77 -0.34 -4.78
C ALA A 24 7.15 0.31 -4.81
N GLU A 25 7.25 1.53 -5.34
CA GLU A 25 8.49 2.32 -5.35
C GLU A 25 8.95 2.65 -3.93
N GLN A 26 8.05 3.12 -3.06
CA GLN A 26 8.38 3.45 -1.66
C GLN A 26 8.81 2.23 -0.85
N LEU A 27 8.17 1.08 -1.07
CA LEU A 27 8.52 -0.18 -0.42
C LEU A 27 9.77 -0.85 -1.02
N GLY A 28 10.26 -0.38 -2.17
CA GLY A 28 11.29 -1.06 -2.95
C GLY A 28 10.87 -2.44 -3.44
N TYR A 29 9.56 -2.68 -3.60
CA TYR A 29 9.03 -3.96 -4.09
C TYR A 29 8.68 -3.92 -5.58
N HIS A 30 8.68 -5.10 -6.18
CA HIS A 30 8.22 -5.24 -7.56
C HIS A 30 6.70 -5.00 -7.64
N PRO A 31 6.18 -4.25 -8.62
CA PRO A 31 4.74 -3.96 -8.74
C PRO A 31 3.87 -5.22 -8.82
N LYS A 32 4.33 -6.29 -9.51
CA LYS A 32 3.64 -7.60 -9.49
C LYS A 32 3.47 -8.18 -8.07
N TYR A 33 4.45 -7.96 -7.18
CA TYR A 33 4.37 -8.46 -5.81
C TYR A 33 3.31 -7.69 -5.01
N VAL A 34 3.28 -6.36 -5.14
CA VAL A 34 2.25 -5.50 -4.55
C VAL A 34 0.86 -5.92 -5.04
N SER A 35 0.68 -6.11 -6.34
CA SER A 35 -0.59 -6.61 -6.89
C SER A 35 -0.97 -8.00 -6.35
N ALA A 36 -0.02 -8.92 -6.19
CA ALA A 36 -0.28 -10.24 -5.63
C ALA A 36 -0.69 -10.19 -4.15
N VAL A 37 -0.06 -9.33 -3.35
CA VAL A 37 -0.45 -9.10 -1.95
C VAL A 37 -1.83 -8.47 -1.87
N MET A 38 -2.11 -7.46 -2.72
CA MET A 38 -3.41 -6.78 -2.78
C MET A 38 -4.55 -7.69 -3.24
N ASN A 39 -4.27 -8.67 -4.11
CA ASN A 39 -5.26 -9.68 -4.51
C ASN A 39 -5.44 -10.80 -3.46
N GLY A 40 -4.75 -10.74 -2.31
CA GLY A 40 -4.79 -11.79 -1.30
C GLY A 40 -4.10 -13.09 -1.73
N HIS A 41 -3.27 -13.06 -2.77
CA HIS A 41 -2.50 -14.23 -3.21
C HIS A 41 -1.29 -14.50 -2.29
N LYS A 42 -0.84 -13.48 -1.55
CA LYS A 42 0.25 -13.58 -0.56
C LYS A 42 -0.09 -12.78 0.69
N GLU A 43 -0.12 -13.46 1.83
CA GLU A 43 -0.27 -12.86 3.15
C GLU A 43 0.98 -13.10 3.99
N PRO A 44 2.10 -12.40 3.74
CA PRO A 44 3.24 -12.47 4.64
C PRO A 44 2.88 -11.73 5.93
N LYS A 45 3.19 -12.33 7.08
CA LYS A 45 2.84 -11.84 8.44
C LYS A 45 3.22 -10.38 8.77
N LYS A 46 4.01 -9.71 7.91
CA LYS A 46 4.46 -8.31 8.08
C LYS A 46 4.13 -7.42 6.88
N ALA A 47 3.37 -7.90 5.88
CA ALA A 47 2.96 -7.06 4.75
C ALA A 47 2.08 -5.92 5.22
N GLU A 48 1.03 -6.21 6.00
CA GLU A 48 0.09 -5.17 6.46
C GLU A 48 0.84 -4.00 7.11
N GLN A 49 1.66 -4.26 8.14
CA GLN A 49 2.44 -3.21 8.79
C GLN A 49 3.37 -2.45 7.83
N ARG A 50 4.09 -3.15 6.94
CA ARG A 50 5.00 -2.49 5.99
C ARG A 50 4.24 -1.61 5.00
N PHE A 51 3.15 -2.12 4.43
CA PHE A 51 2.34 -1.42 3.45
C PHE A 51 1.63 -0.22 4.08
N ASN A 52 1.08 -0.37 5.29
CA ASN A 52 0.44 0.71 6.01
C ASN A 52 1.47 1.78 6.41
N ALA A 53 2.66 1.39 6.87
CA ALA A 53 3.74 2.34 7.18
C ALA A 53 4.20 3.12 5.95
N ALA A 54 4.50 2.44 4.83
CA ALA A 54 4.89 3.12 3.60
C ALA A 54 3.78 4.00 3.02
N LEU A 55 2.51 3.59 3.19
CA LEU A 55 1.37 4.42 2.81
C LEU A 55 1.29 5.67 3.69
N ASP A 56 1.42 5.52 5.00
CA ASP A 56 1.39 6.64 5.96
C ASP A 56 2.50 7.65 5.66
N GLU A 57 3.72 7.18 5.37
CA GLU A 57 4.83 8.02 4.93
C GLU A 57 4.51 8.78 3.63
N LEU A 58 3.95 8.11 2.62
CA LEU A 58 3.54 8.76 1.36
C LEU A 58 2.41 9.78 1.56
N ILE A 59 1.46 9.48 2.45
CA ILE A 59 0.37 10.40 2.80
C ILE A 59 0.97 11.65 3.43
N LYS A 60 1.86 11.47 4.42
CA LYS A 60 2.55 12.56 5.10
C LYS A 60 3.35 13.42 4.15
N GLU A 61 4.10 12.79 3.24
CA GLU A 61 4.92 13.48 2.24
C GLU A 61 4.05 14.27 1.25
N LYS A 62 2.85 13.77 0.91
CA LYS A 62 1.89 14.51 0.09
C LYS A 62 1.17 15.63 0.83
N GLU A 63 0.87 15.44 2.11
CA GLU A 63 0.16 16.43 2.93
C GLU A 63 1.09 17.59 3.33
N ASP A 64 2.38 17.32 3.55
CA ASP A 64 3.42 18.33 3.81
C ASP A 64 3.75 19.18 2.57
N ASN A 65 3.62 18.59 1.37
CA ASN A 65 3.98 19.24 0.11
C ASN A 65 2.80 19.97 -0.57
N GLN A 66 1.75 20.33 0.20
CA GLN A 66 0.54 21.04 -0.25
C GLN A 66 0.36 22.39 0.47
#